data_AF-A0A967MPQ5-F1
#
_entry.id   AF-A0A967MPQ5-F1
#
_cell.length_a   1.000
_cell.length_b   1.000
_cell.length_c   1.000
_cell.angle_alpha   90.00
_cell.angle_beta   90.00
_cell.angle_gamma   90.00
#
_symmetry.space_group_name_H-M   'P 1'
#
loop_
_entity.id
_entity.type
_entity.pdbx_description
1 polymer ?
#
loop_
_entity_poly.entity_id
_entity_poly.type
_entity_poly.pdbx_seq_one_letter_code
_entity_poly.pdbx_strand_id
1 'polypeptide(L)'
;MPEAPGGLRATALTWSAEDAATVVRITADRRLSPATVQRFRMDNDPGPREVVVIRGAQGSDLPLREEVGGPRLARIRTWLHADRTPPELHVVLDLSDAGVAADDPVV
;
A
#
# COMPACT_ATOMS: atom_id res chain seq x y z
N MET A 1 5.93 2.58 -33.88
CA MET A 1 5.09 1.47 -33.39
C MET A 1 4.03 2.07 -32.49
N PRO A 2 2.74 1.74 -32.63
CA PRO A 2 1.74 2.14 -31.65
C PRO A 2 2.02 1.38 -30.35
N GLU A 3 2.22 2.10 -29.25
CA GLU A 3 2.23 1.51 -27.90
C GLU A 3 0.92 0.73 -27.74
N ALA A 4 1.01 -0.55 -27.36
CA ALA A 4 -0.15 -1.30 -26.92
C ALA A 4 -0.90 -0.44 -25.88
N PRO A 5 -2.24 -0.38 -25.90
CA PRO A 5 -2.99 0.49 -25.00
C PRO A 5 -2.50 0.27 -23.57
N GLY A 6 -1.74 1.24 -23.07
CA GLY A 6 -0.95 1.10 -21.85
C GLY A 6 -1.88 0.69 -20.71
N GLY A 7 -1.61 -0.48 -20.13
CA GLY A 7 -2.36 -0.90 -18.96
C GLY A 7 -2.03 -0.02 -17.77
N LEU A 8 -2.91 -0.02 -16.78
CA LEU A 8 -2.86 0.83 -15.60
C LEU A 8 -1.46 0.84 -14.97
N ARG A 9 -0.93 2.04 -14.68
CA ARG A 9 0.35 2.22 -14.00
C ARG A 9 0.17 3.04 -12.73
N ALA A 10 0.66 2.55 -11.61
CA ALA A 10 0.76 3.35 -10.40
C ALA A 10 1.97 4.29 -10.49
N THR A 11 1.75 5.58 -10.34
CA THR A 11 2.76 6.63 -10.64
C THR A 11 3.30 7.32 -9.40
N ALA A 12 2.49 7.40 -8.32
CA ALA A 12 2.92 8.04 -7.09
C ALA A 12 2.30 7.37 -5.87
N LEU A 13 3.07 7.35 -4.78
CA LEU A 13 2.61 6.97 -3.46
C LEU A 13 2.96 8.13 -2.52
N THR A 14 1.97 8.57 -1.75
CA THR A 14 2.15 9.57 -0.71
C THR A 14 1.39 9.12 0.53
N TRP A 15 1.82 9.58 1.69
CA TRP A 15 1.14 9.30 2.93
C TRP A 15 1.14 10.53 3.85
N SER A 16 0.12 10.60 4.70
CA SER A 16 0.01 11.59 5.77
C SER A 16 -0.48 10.91 7.04
N ALA A 17 0.09 11.31 8.17
CA ALA A 17 -0.50 11.02 9.47
C ALA A 17 -1.53 12.11 9.77
N GLU A 18 -2.81 11.74 9.75
CA GLU A 18 -3.92 12.57 10.21
C GLU A 18 -4.32 12.06 11.61
N ASP A 19 -4.85 12.91 12.49
CA ASP A 19 -5.03 12.68 13.94
C ASP A 19 -5.20 11.20 14.35
N ALA A 20 -6.27 10.58 13.82
CA ALA A 20 -6.65 9.21 14.13
C ALA A 20 -6.50 8.25 12.94
N ALA A 21 -5.74 8.58 11.90
CA ALA A 21 -5.56 7.72 10.73
C ALA A 21 -4.26 8.01 9.96
N THR A 22 -3.57 6.97 9.53
CA THR A 22 -2.57 7.13 8.46
C THR A 22 -3.30 6.99 7.12
N VAL A 23 -3.25 8.05 6.30
CA VAL A 23 -3.86 8.06 4.97
C VAL A 23 -2.78 7.80 3.94
N VAL A 24 -2.89 6.67 3.23
CA VAL A 24 -2.01 6.32 2.11
C VAL A 24 -2.74 6.58 0.81
N ARG A 25 -2.16 7.41 -0.06
CA ARG A 25 -2.72 7.81 -1.35
C ARG A 25 -1.85 7.25 -2.47
N ILE A 26 -2.48 6.45 -3.33
CA ILE A 26 -1.86 5.90 -4.53
C ILE A 26 -2.46 6.62 -5.74
N THR A 27 -1.59 7.20 -6.57
CA THR A 27 -1.96 7.81 -7.84
C THR A 27 -1.63 6.86 -8.98
N ALA A 28 -2.48 6.83 -9.99
CA ALA A 28 -2.27 6.08 -11.21
C ALA A 28 -2.43 6.99 -12.43
N ASP A 29 -1.85 6.58 -13.55
CA ASP A 29 -1.93 7.26 -14.85
C ASP A 29 -3.35 7.29 -15.43
N ARG A 30 -4.23 6.42 -14.93
CA ARG A 30 -5.62 6.27 -15.35
C ARG A 30 -6.52 6.08 -14.15
N ARG A 31 -7.83 6.23 -14.37
CA ARG A 31 -8.83 6.08 -13.31
C ARG A 31 -8.83 4.65 -12.77
N LEU A 32 -8.58 4.54 -11.46
CA LEU A 32 -8.78 3.29 -10.71
C LEU A 32 -10.28 3.03 -10.55
N SER A 33 -10.73 1.85 -10.94
CA SER A 33 -12.08 1.38 -10.63
C SER A 33 -12.08 0.78 -9.22
N PRO A 34 -13.06 1.08 -8.36
CA PRO A 34 -13.18 0.42 -7.06
C PRO A 34 -13.24 -1.12 -7.18
N ALA A 35 -13.79 -1.64 -8.29
CA ALA A 35 -13.89 -3.08 -8.53
C ALA A 35 -12.53 -3.75 -8.81
N THR A 36 -11.50 -2.98 -9.20
CA THR A 36 -10.14 -3.52 -9.43
C THR A 36 -9.27 -3.45 -8.18
N VAL A 37 -9.76 -2.83 -7.10
CA VAL A 37 -9.03 -2.67 -5.85
C VAL A 37 -9.60 -3.63 -4.81
N GLN A 38 -8.75 -4.47 -4.23
CA GLN A 38 -9.10 -5.35 -3.13
C GLN A 38 -8.27 -5.00 -1.91
N ARG A 39 -8.87 -5.12 -0.72
CA ARG A 39 -8.19 -4.88 0.55
C ARG A 39 -8.30 -6.13 1.42
N PHE A 40 -7.18 -6.54 1.98
CA PHE A 40 -7.08 -7.66 2.90
C PHE A 40 -6.39 -7.18 4.18
N ARG A 41 -6.90 -7.61 5.32
CA ARG A 41 -6.22 -7.44 6.60
C ARG A 41 -5.62 -8.78 7.01
N MET A 42 -4.36 -8.76 7.39
CA MET A 42 -3.65 -9.93 7.89
C MET A 42 -3.07 -9.57 9.27
N ASP A 43 -3.66 -10.11 10.32
CA ASP A 43 -3.22 -9.84 11.69
C ASP A 43 -2.10 -10.78 12.18
N ASN A 44 -1.79 -11.84 11.41
CA ASN A 44 -0.82 -12.88 11.79
C ASN A 44 0.49 -12.80 10.97
N ASP A 45 1.58 -13.24 11.63
CA ASP A 45 2.97 -13.48 11.16
C ASP A 45 3.34 -12.94 9.76
N PRO A 46 4.28 -11.97 9.62
CA PRO A 46 5.23 -11.45 10.60
C PRO A 46 4.76 -10.21 11.35
N GLY A 47 3.44 -10.02 11.49
CA GLY A 47 2.84 -8.89 12.19
C GLY A 47 1.61 -8.35 11.47
N PRO A 48 0.88 -7.41 12.09
CA PRO A 48 -0.33 -6.84 11.51
C PRO A 48 0.01 -6.05 10.24
N ARG A 49 -0.70 -6.33 9.15
CA ARG A 49 -0.53 -5.66 7.87
C ARG A 49 -1.85 -5.55 7.12
N GLU A 50 -1.96 -4.52 6.32
CA GLU A 50 -3.01 -4.41 5.32
C GLU A 50 -2.41 -4.55 3.93
N VAL A 51 -3.06 -5.33 3.08
CA VAL A 51 -2.65 -5.53 1.70
C VAL A 51 -3.71 -4.92 0.81
N VAL A 52 -3.32 -3.94 0.00
CA VAL A 52 -4.12 -3.38 -1.08
C VAL A 52 -3.64 -3.98 -2.39
N VAL A 53 -4.53 -4.68 -3.08
CA VAL A 53 -4.25 -5.30 -4.38
C VAL A 53 -4.95 -4.50 -5.47
N ILE A 54 -4.19 -4.00 -6.42
CA ILE A 54 -4.69 -3.29 -7.61
C ILE A 54 -4.54 -4.23 -8.81
N ARG A 55 -5.66 -4.81 -9.25
CA ARG A 55 -5.71 -5.70 -10.42
C ARG A 55 -5.65 -4.93 -11.74
N GLY A 56 -5.00 -5.52 -12.73
CA GLY A 56 -4.78 -4.92 -14.04
C GLY A 56 -3.65 -3.90 -14.09
N ALA A 57 -2.86 -3.76 -13.02
CA ALA A 57 -1.69 -2.89 -13.00
C ALA A 57 -0.56 -3.53 -13.82
N GLN A 58 -0.20 -2.91 -14.95
CA GLN A 58 0.88 -3.38 -15.83
C GLN A 58 2.25 -2.77 -15.48
N GLY A 59 2.26 -1.74 -14.63
CA GLY A 59 3.49 -1.06 -14.22
C GLY A 59 3.33 -0.34 -12.88
N SER A 60 4.47 -0.03 -12.26
CA SER A 60 4.53 0.73 -11.02
C SER A 60 5.83 1.54 -10.99
N ASP A 61 5.71 2.85 -10.75
CA ASP A 61 6.83 3.74 -10.42
C ASP A 61 6.97 3.92 -8.89
N LEU A 62 6.14 3.21 -8.11
CA LEU A 62 6.19 3.27 -6.66
C LEU A 62 7.50 2.67 -6.14
N PRO A 63 8.08 3.22 -5.06
CA PRO A 63 9.23 2.62 -4.42
C PRO A 63 8.88 1.23 -3.89
N LEU A 64 9.79 0.27 -4.06
CA LEU A 64 9.61 -1.11 -3.53
C LEU A 64 9.39 -1.12 -2.01
N ARG A 65 9.98 -0.13 -1.32
CA ARG A 65 9.88 0.05 0.12
C ARG A 65 9.99 1.52 0.47
N GLU A 66 9.13 1.98 1.38
CA GLU A 66 9.13 3.31 1.95
C GLU A 66 8.93 3.21 3.47
N GLU A 67 9.88 3.72 4.26
CA GLU A 67 9.75 3.79 5.71
C GLU A 67 8.87 4.97 6.08
N VAL A 68 7.88 4.73 6.95
CA VAL A 68 6.95 5.74 7.42
C VAL A 68 7.32 6.15 8.85
N GLY A 69 7.63 5.17 9.70
CA GLY A 69 7.99 5.41 11.10
C GLY A 69 6.87 6.03 11.94
N GLY A 70 5.62 5.90 11.49
CA GLY A 70 4.45 6.46 12.15
C GLY A 70 3.91 5.56 13.27
N PRO A 71 3.09 6.11 14.19
CA PRO A 71 2.56 5.36 15.33
C PRO A 71 1.64 4.21 14.93
N ARG A 72 1.09 4.22 13.72
CA ARG A 72 0.15 3.21 13.20
C ARG A 72 0.63 2.49 11.95
N LEU A 73 1.63 3.02 11.28
CA LEU A 73 2.18 2.49 10.03
C LEU A 73 3.70 2.59 10.12
N ALA A 74 4.36 1.43 10.18
CA ALA A 74 5.80 1.36 10.27
C ALA A 74 6.43 1.62 8.89
N ARG A 75 5.90 0.93 7.87
CA ARG A 75 6.43 1.02 6.50
C ARG A 75 5.40 0.61 5.46
N ILE A 76 5.68 0.99 4.22
CA ILE A 76 4.93 0.63 3.02
C ILE A 76 5.85 -0.19 2.11
N ARG A 77 5.35 -1.29 1.57
CA ARG A 77 6.06 -2.10 0.58
C ARG A 77 5.20 -2.23 -0.67
N THR A 78 5.83 -2.22 -1.83
CA THR A 78 5.12 -2.42 -3.10
C THR A 78 5.75 -3.55 -3.89
N TRP A 79 4.90 -4.33 -4.55
CA TRP A 79 5.34 -5.42 -5.40
C TRP A 79 4.42 -5.59 -6.60
N LEU A 80 4.99 -5.55 -7.80
CA LEU A 80 4.26 -5.80 -9.04
C LEU A 80 4.38 -7.29 -9.41
N HIS A 81 3.25 -7.99 -9.37
CA HIS A 81 3.10 -9.36 -9.88
C HIS A 81 2.70 -9.32 -11.36
N ALA A 82 3.69 -9.09 -12.22
CA ALA A 82 3.51 -9.08 -13.68
C ALA A 82 3.19 -10.46 -14.28
N ASP A 83 3.44 -11.52 -13.52
CA ASP A 83 3.22 -12.92 -13.86
C ASP A 83 1.76 -13.38 -13.66
N ARG A 84 0.92 -12.57 -13.01
CA ARG A 84 -0.51 -12.86 -12.80
C ARG A 84 -1.36 -12.44 -13.99
N THR A 85 -2.53 -13.06 -14.13
CA THR A 85 -3.50 -12.74 -15.20
C THR A 85 -4.87 -12.40 -14.59
N PRO A 86 -5.27 -11.11 -14.51
CA PRO A 86 -4.48 -9.94 -14.91
C PRO A 86 -3.34 -9.64 -13.92
N PRO A 87 -2.30 -8.89 -14.35
CA PRO A 87 -1.22 -8.44 -13.47
C PRO A 87 -1.72 -7.68 -12.24
N GLU A 88 -1.03 -7.80 -11.12
CA GLU A 88 -1.46 -7.21 -9.85
C GLU A 88 -0.35 -6.40 -9.18
N LEU A 89 -0.64 -5.17 -8.77
CA LEU A 89 0.22 -4.42 -7.88
C LEU A 89 -0.25 -4.61 -6.43
N HIS A 90 0.61 -5.15 -5.59
CA HIS A 90 0.37 -5.34 -4.17
C HIS A 90 1.04 -4.21 -3.41
N VAL A 91 0.28 -3.45 -2.64
CA VAL A 91 0.76 -2.43 -1.71
C VAL A 91 0.49 -2.92 -0.31
N VAL A 92 1.55 -3.26 0.40
CA VAL A 92 1.52 -3.80 1.76
C VAL A 92 1.83 -2.69 2.75
N LEU A 93 0.89 -2.41 3.62
CA LEU A 93 0.98 -1.48 4.73
C LEU A 93 1.32 -2.29 5.98
N ASP A 94 2.58 -2.26 6.42
CA ASP A 94 2.97 -2.93 7.65
C ASP A 94 2.59 -2.03 8.82
N LEU A 95 1.55 -2.43 9.54
CA LEU A 95 1.03 -1.67 10.65
C LEU A 95 2.00 -1.76 11.82
N SER A 96 2.16 -0.65 12.53
CA SER A 96 2.85 -0.69 13.82
C SER A 96 1.98 -1.53 14.74
N ASP A 97 2.56 -2.58 15.34
CA ASP A 97 1.90 -3.30 16.42
C ASP A 97 1.56 -2.26 17.48
N ALA A 98 0.28 -2.09 17.80
CA ALA A 98 -0.16 -1.25 18.91
C ALA A 98 0.18 -1.99 20.22
N GLY A 99 1.48 -2.14 20.47
CA GLY A 99 2.04 -2.99 21.49
C GLY A 99 3.19 -2.34 22.24
N VAL A 100 3.38 -1.02 22.16
CA VAL A 100 4.03 -0.18 23.19
C VAL A 100 3.52 1.25 23.05
N ALA A 101 2.36 1.53 23.64
CA ALA A 101 2.17 2.83 24.29
C ALA A 101 2.20 2.52 25.79
N ALA A 102 3.41 2.42 26.35
CA ALA A 102 3.58 2.66 27.77
C ALA A 102 3.33 4.16 27.96
N ASP A 103 2.06 4.53 28.08
CA ASP A 103 1.71 5.59 29.03
C ASP A 103 2.00 4.97 30.40
N ASP A 104 3.25 5.08 30.84
CA ASP A 104 3.52 5.13 32.26
C ASP A 104 2.91 6.44 32.74
N PRO A 105 1.84 6.43 33.56
CA PRO A 105 1.47 7.64 34.26
C PRO A 105 2.65 8.02 35.17
N VAL A 106 3.37 9.07 34.77
CA VAL A 106 4.34 9.75 35.63
C VAL A 106 3.54 10.53 36.68
N VAL A 107 3.54 9.95 37.89
CA VAL A 107 3.25 10.51 39.23
C VAL A 107 1.81 10.92 39.53
#